data_AF-A0A103ZY85-F1
#
_entry.id   AF-A0A103ZY85-F1
#
_cell.length_a   1.000
_cell.length_b   1.000
_cell.length_c   1.000
_cell.angle_alpha   90.00
_cell.angle_beta   90.00
_cell.angle_gamma   90.00
#
_symmetry.space_group_name_H-M   'P 1'
#
loop_
_entity.id
_entity.type
_entity.pdbx_description
1 polymer ?
#
loop_
_entity_poly.entity_id
_entity_poly.type
_entity_poly.pdbx_seq_one_letter_code
_entity_poly.pdbx_strand_id
1 'polypeptide(L)'
;MQLSRCLLVCATALALPLTCAGFEADVHFGLTLWLARQAGFAPRDAEAVALADQRIDAGSIEYMTSPLQYACLSRFVPDADDAQARHYPGTRKVPADARDRTVVPGGPAALAQVDAALGKAGGGKAAFMLGEFGRALHAWQDSWAHRGTPSVPDWSRDGIACDAGLAMAAPIDQGAPSTHAADLTWRRPADVDEMAKATYREMIRYPKIDGAARQATPWEQVRQRLAGFTDARTKRAKSDWFVANGLADTSFLDGISLPDGPGWKAVRWRGRRDLPTPLAPTAQAGVDKDLVDFYTRFFSDWVTTSPLDRRWLPALSAGHGHQPDDALVNALVGWRLRDHGAYLAVEGSTHSNVRSSPPARNRASFEVFRSLNDAVLPLIAEGDKPSPVLPFLVFPLPHSSDGNPRAVALVKLLDAPYDTVGVVAEKRNGAGWKVTGWVSSADY
;
A
#
# COMPACT_ATOMS: atom_id res chain seq x y z
N MET A 1 45.46 42.00 2.32
CA MET A 1 44.47 43.10 2.31
C MET A 1 43.42 42.78 1.26
N GLN A 2 42.14 42.74 1.70
CA GLN A 2 40.90 43.08 0.96
C GLN A 2 40.62 42.35 -0.38
N LEU A 3 39.42 41.84 -0.70
CA LEU A 3 38.08 41.98 -0.10
C LEU A 3 37.17 40.87 -0.66
N SER A 4 36.19 40.50 0.16
CA SER A 4 35.02 39.65 -0.08
C SER A 4 34.45 39.65 -1.51
N ARG A 5 34.01 38.47 -1.97
CA ARG A 5 32.85 38.35 -2.84
C ARG A 5 31.85 37.36 -2.26
N CYS A 6 30.65 37.87 -2.12
CA CYS A 6 29.54 37.39 -1.32
C CYS A 6 29.06 35.99 -1.70
N LEU A 7 28.70 35.23 -0.65
CA LEU A 7 27.71 34.17 -0.69
C LEU A 7 26.42 34.69 -1.34
N LEU A 8 25.99 34.02 -2.41
CA LEU A 8 24.59 33.95 -2.77
C LEU A 8 24.27 32.48 -3.05
N VAL A 9 24.11 31.70 -1.98
CA VAL A 9 23.50 30.37 -2.05
C VAL A 9 21.99 30.62 -2.10
N CYS A 10 21.44 30.74 -3.31
CA CYS A 10 20.00 30.70 -3.51
C CYS A 10 19.49 29.31 -3.15
N ALA A 11 19.00 29.16 -1.91
CA ALA A 11 18.15 28.07 -1.48
C ALA A 11 16.83 28.13 -2.26
N THR A 12 16.84 27.57 -3.47
CA THR A 12 15.61 27.20 -4.18
C THR A 12 15.16 25.86 -3.62
N ALA A 13 14.43 25.93 -2.52
CA ALA A 13 13.54 24.85 -2.11
C ALA A 13 12.45 24.75 -3.20
N LEU A 14 12.74 23.98 -4.25
CA LEU A 14 11.73 23.52 -5.19
C LEU A 14 10.76 22.63 -4.40
N ALA A 15 9.66 23.25 -3.98
CA ALA A 15 8.46 22.56 -3.56
C ALA A 15 7.88 21.85 -4.79
N LEU A 16 8.48 20.71 -5.15
CA LEU A 16 7.82 19.72 -5.98
C LEU A 16 6.55 19.30 -5.23
N PRO A 17 5.37 19.25 -5.87
CA PRO A 17 4.21 18.63 -5.26
C PRO A 17 4.55 17.15 -5.12
N LEU A 18 5.04 16.76 -3.94
CA LEU A 18 5.30 15.36 -3.63
C LEU A 18 3.95 14.64 -3.64
N THR A 19 3.76 13.71 -4.57
CA THR A 19 2.46 13.09 -4.86
C THR A 19 2.26 11.74 -4.20
N CYS A 20 2.60 11.54 -2.91
CA CYS A 20 2.36 10.24 -2.25
C CYS A 20 1.96 10.34 -0.79
N ALA A 21 0.89 9.61 -0.43
CA ALA A 21 0.58 9.09 0.91
C ALA A 21 -0.87 8.68 1.12
N GLY A 22 -1.15 7.70 1.98
CA GLY A 22 -2.48 7.14 2.11
C GLY A 22 -3.29 7.25 3.40
N PHE A 23 -4.59 6.86 3.36
CA PHE A 23 -5.32 6.31 4.48
C PHE A 23 -4.67 4.95 4.66
N GLU A 24 -3.57 4.97 5.39
CA GLU A 24 -2.75 3.80 5.66
C GLU A 24 -2.70 3.67 7.18
N ALA A 25 -1.61 3.16 7.71
CA ALA A 25 -1.42 3.05 9.15
C ALA A 25 -1.45 4.36 9.93
N ASP A 26 -1.31 5.52 9.30
CA ASP A 26 -1.57 6.79 9.98
C ASP A 26 -3.06 7.02 10.26
N VAL A 27 -3.97 6.54 9.39
CA VAL A 27 -5.42 6.59 9.60
C VAL A 27 -5.90 5.35 10.36
N HIS A 28 -5.77 4.17 9.75
CA HIS A 28 -6.35 2.91 10.24
C HIS A 28 -5.81 2.44 11.58
N PHE A 29 -4.54 2.72 11.86
CA PHE A 29 -3.97 2.50 13.20
C PHE A 29 -3.93 3.78 14.02
N GLY A 30 -3.15 4.77 13.59
CA GLY A 30 -2.80 5.94 14.40
C GLY A 30 -4.02 6.80 14.77
N LEU A 31 -4.75 7.27 13.76
CA LEU A 31 -5.92 8.13 13.98
C LEU A 31 -7.05 7.36 14.66
N THR A 32 -7.32 6.11 14.26
CA THR A 32 -8.30 5.23 14.92
C THR A 32 -7.98 5.05 16.41
N LEU A 33 -6.72 4.77 16.76
CA LEU A 33 -6.28 4.63 18.15
C LEU A 33 -6.49 5.93 18.94
N TRP A 34 -6.13 7.06 18.34
CA TRP A 34 -6.30 8.36 18.98
C TRP A 34 -7.78 8.71 19.19
N LEU A 35 -8.63 8.52 18.17
CA LEU A 35 -10.07 8.75 18.23
C LEU A 35 -10.73 7.85 19.27
N ALA A 36 -10.36 6.57 19.35
CA ALA A 36 -10.89 5.64 20.34
C ALA A 36 -10.57 6.09 21.76
N ARG A 37 -9.36 6.59 22.01
CA ARG A 37 -8.99 7.21 23.31
C ARG A 37 -9.84 8.45 23.58
N GLN A 38 -10.10 9.30 22.59
CA GLN A 38 -10.99 10.45 22.75
C GLN A 38 -12.45 10.02 22.99
N ALA A 39 -12.86 8.84 22.54
CA ALA A 39 -14.20 8.28 22.77
C ALA A 39 -14.30 7.59 24.14
N GLY A 40 -13.23 7.61 24.94
CA GLY A 40 -13.19 7.08 26.29
C GLY A 40 -12.95 5.57 26.37
N PHE A 41 -12.45 4.94 25.30
CA PHE A 41 -12.00 3.54 25.38
C PHE A 41 -10.77 3.43 26.30
N ALA A 42 -10.68 2.32 27.04
CA ALA A 42 -9.45 2.01 27.77
C ALA A 42 -8.30 1.80 26.79
N PRO A 43 -7.02 2.03 27.19
CA PRO A 43 -5.89 1.97 26.26
C PRO A 43 -5.79 0.66 25.46
N ARG A 44 -6.04 -0.49 26.11
CA ARG A 44 -6.02 -1.80 25.44
C ARG A 44 -7.17 -2.00 24.45
N ASP A 45 -8.36 -1.48 24.77
CA ASP A 45 -9.51 -1.61 23.89
C ASP A 45 -9.35 -0.72 22.66
N ALA A 46 -8.85 0.50 22.86
CA ALA A 46 -8.53 1.42 21.78
C ALA A 46 -7.47 0.82 20.83
N GLU A 47 -6.43 0.19 21.39
CA GLU A 47 -5.41 -0.52 20.63
C GLU A 47 -5.98 -1.74 19.91
N ALA A 48 -6.86 -2.53 20.54
CA ALA A 48 -7.49 -3.68 19.90
C ALA A 48 -8.34 -3.29 18.68
N VAL A 49 -9.09 -2.18 18.76
CA VAL A 49 -9.86 -1.63 17.63
C VAL A 49 -8.92 -1.17 16.51
N ALA A 50 -7.92 -0.34 16.84
CA ALA A 50 -6.95 0.18 15.85
C ALA A 50 -6.10 -0.92 15.19
N LEU A 51 -5.68 -1.94 15.95
CA LEU A 51 -4.98 -3.09 15.39
C LEU A 51 -5.86 -3.88 14.43
N ALA A 52 -7.15 -4.03 14.73
CA ALA A 52 -8.06 -4.79 13.89
C ALA A 52 -8.46 -4.05 12.62
N ASP A 53 -8.56 -2.72 12.69
CA ASP A 53 -8.72 -1.81 11.55
C ASP A 53 -7.52 -1.95 10.59
N GLN A 54 -6.31 -1.65 11.05
CA GLN A 54 -5.08 -1.76 10.26
C GLN A 54 -4.76 -3.16 9.72
N ARG A 55 -5.27 -4.22 10.35
CA ARG A 55 -4.98 -5.59 9.94
C ARG A 55 -5.55 -5.91 8.57
N ILE A 56 -6.58 -5.19 8.13
CA ILE A 56 -7.16 -5.35 6.79
C ILE A 56 -6.12 -5.03 5.71
N ASP A 57 -5.28 -4.00 5.84
CA ASP A 57 -4.28 -3.68 4.80
C ASP A 57 -3.03 -4.54 4.85
N ALA A 58 -2.45 -4.72 6.05
CA ALA A 58 -1.04 -5.14 6.14
C ALA A 58 -0.74 -6.05 7.33
N GLY A 59 -1.78 -6.56 8.00
CA GLY A 59 -1.60 -7.29 9.25
C GLY A 59 -2.01 -8.76 9.23
N SER A 60 -2.62 -9.27 8.16
CA SER A 60 -2.93 -10.69 8.03
C SER A 60 -2.95 -11.12 6.56
N ILE A 61 -2.35 -12.28 6.26
CA ILE A 61 -2.15 -12.75 4.89
C ILE A 61 -3.46 -12.94 4.11
N GLU A 62 -4.54 -13.28 4.81
CA GLU A 62 -5.89 -13.42 4.24
C GLU A 62 -6.49 -12.10 3.70
N TYR A 63 -5.86 -10.96 4.01
CA TYR A 63 -6.31 -9.64 3.56
C TYR A 63 -5.33 -8.98 2.59
N MET A 64 -4.19 -9.61 2.31
CA MET A 64 -3.14 -9.07 1.44
C MET A 64 -3.39 -9.38 -0.04
N THR A 65 -4.62 -9.18 -0.52
CA THR A 65 -4.99 -9.35 -1.93
C THR A 65 -4.36 -8.26 -2.81
N SER A 66 -4.34 -8.45 -4.13
CA SER A 66 -3.85 -7.42 -5.06
C SER A 66 -4.77 -7.28 -6.28
N PRO A 67 -5.19 -6.07 -6.69
CA PRO A 67 -5.98 -5.87 -7.90
C PRO A 67 -5.30 -6.41 -9.15
N LEU A 68 -3.97 -6.31 -9.20
CA LEU A 68 -3.16 -6.88 -10.28
C LEU A 68 -3.35 -8.40 -10.39
N GLN A 69 -3.56 -9.08 -9.27
CA GLN A 69 -3.81 -10.52 -9.25
C GLN A 69 -5.29 -10.84 -9.44
N TYR A 70 -6.19 -10.37 -8.57
CA TYR A 70 -7.57 -10.86 -8.52
C TYR A 70 -8.37 -10.39 -9.73
N ALA A 71 -8.05 -9.24 -10.31
CA ALA A 71 -8.80 -8.70 -11.45
C ALA A 71 -8.14 -8.97 -12.79
N CYS A 72 -6.81 -9.17 -12.84
CA CYS A 72 -6.09 -9.20 -14.12
C CYS A 72 -5.45 -10.55 -14.43
N LEU A 73 -4.69 -11.11 -13.50
CA LEU A 73 -3.92 -12.34 -13.74
C LEU A 73 -4.70 -13.61 -13.37
N SER A 74 -5.33 -13.65 -12.20
CA SER A 74 -6.12 -14.79 -11.72
C SER A 74 -7.61 -14.66 -12.07
N ARG A 75 -8.15 -13.43 -12.12
CA ARG A 75 -9.60 -13.17 -12.33
C ARG A 75 -10.47 -13.90 -11.31
N PHE A 76 -10.11 -13.78 -10.04
CA PHE A 76 -10.72 -14.51 -8.95
C PHE A 76 -11.77 -13.67 -8.22
N VAL A 77 -13.05 -14.02 -8.42
CA VAL A 77 -14.21 -13.26 -7.92
C VAL A 77 -14.25 -13.14 -6.40
N PRO A 78 -13.97 -14.19 -5.59
CA PRO A 78 -14.04 -14.08 -4.14
C PRO A 78 -13.14 -12.99 -3.56
N ASP A 79 -11.90 -12.88 -4.05
CA ASP A 79 -10.97 -11.86 -3.56
C ASP A 79 -11.37 -10.45 -4.05
N ALA A 80 -11.99 -10.34 -5.22
CA ALA A 80 -12.62 -9.10 -5.66
C ALA A 80 -13.82 -8.71 -4.76
N ASP A 81 -14.65 -9.66 -4.32
CA ASP A 81 -15.79 -9.36 -3.41
C ASP A 81 -15.30 -8.92 -2.03
N ASP A 82 -14.23 -9.56 -1.54
CA ASP A 82 -13.55 -9.21 -0.31
C ASP A 82 -12.92 -7.82 -0.37
N ALA A 83 -12.16 -7.51 -1.43
CA ALA A 83 -11.58 -6.19 -1.65
C ALA A 83 -12.68 -5.12 -1.76
N GLN A 84 -13.80 -5.43 -2.41
CA GLN A 84 -14.92 -4.50 -2.50
C GLN A 84 -15.56 -4.25 -1.13
N ALA A 85 -15.77 -5.30 -0.35
CA ALA A 85 -16.36 -5.15 0.98
C ALA A 85 -15.46 -4.32 1.91
N ARG A 86 -14.13 -4.42 1.76
CA ARG A 86 -13.16 -3.82 2.68
C ARG A 86 -12.74 -2.41 2.30
N HIS A 87 -12.54 -2.13 1.01
CA HIS A 87 -11.94 -0.86 0.56
C HIS A 87 -12.87 -0.04 -0.35
N TYR A 88 -13.73 -0.72 -1.12
CA TYR A 88 -14.61 -0.07 -2.09
C TYR A 88 -16.09 -0.36 -1.82
N PRO A 89 -16.65 0.00 -0.65
CA PRO A 89 -17.99 -0.40 -0.23
C PRO A 89 -19.09 0.24 -1.10
N GLY A 90 -19.42 -0.44 -2.19
CA GLY A 90 -20.51 -0.12 -3.12
C GLY A 90 -21.74 -1.01 -2.90
N THR A 91 -22.90 -0.55 -3.37
CA THR A 91 -24.17 -1.30 -3.21
C THR A 91 -24.29 -2.47 -4.17
N ARG A 92 -23.72 -2.37 -5.38
CA ARG A 92 -23.67 -3.47 -6.35
C ARG A 92 -22.41 -4.29 -6.13
N LYS A 93 -22.56 -5.61 -5.99
CA LYS A 93 -21.43 -6.53 -5.84
C LYS A 93 -20.73 -6.87 -7.15
N VAL A 94 -19.42 -7.13 -7.10
CA VAL A 94 -18.68 -7.73 -8.21
C VAL A 94 -19.18 -9.16 -8.51
N PRO A 95 -19.10 -9.65 -9.77
CA PRO A 95 -18.74 -8.90 -10.97
C PRO A 95 -19.85 -7.93 -11.40
N ALA A 96 -19.48 -6.66 -11.65
CA ALA A 96 -20.38 -5.64 -12.18
C ALA A 96 -19.62 -4.47 -12.80
N ASP A 97 -20.27 -3.72 -13.69
CA ASP A 97 -19.68 -2.50 -14.26
C ASP A 97 -19.24 -1.54 -13.14
N ALA A 98 -18.07 -0.90 -13.32
CA ALA A 98 -17.52 0.02 -12.32
C ALA A 98 -18.50 1.14 -11.92
N ARG A 99 -19.28 1.66 -12.88
CA ARG A 99 -20.31 2.70 -12.64
C ARG A 99 -21.44 2.26 -11.70
N ASP A 100 -21.69 0.97 -11.59
CA ASP A 100 -22.71 0.43 -10.69
C ASP A 100 -22.14 0.19 -9.28
N ARG A 101 -20.81 0.24 -9.14
CA ARG A 101 -20.05 0.01 -7.92
C ARG A 101 -19.57 1.30 -7.25
N THR A 102 -20.22 2.43 -7.53
CA THR A 102 -19.86 3.73 -6.95
C THR A 102 -19.85 3.67 -5.42
N VAL A 103 -18.75 4.16 -4.83
CA VAL A 103 -18.55 4.28 -3.39
C VAL A 103 -19.10 5.62 -2.93
N VAL A 104 -19.98 5.60 -1.93
CA VAL A 104 -20.56 6.80 -1.32
C VAL A 104 -19.97 6.94 0.09
N PRO A 105 -19.30 8.07 0.42
CA PRO A 105 -18.76 8.31 1.75
C PRO A 105 -19.80 8.16 2.85
N GLY A 106 -19.52 7.34 3.86
CA GLY A 106 -20.46 7.05 4.95
C GLY A 106 -21.80 6.47 4.48
N GLY A 107 -21.84 5.90 3.28
CA GLY A 107 -23.06 5.40 2.66
C GLY A 107 -23.57 4.08 3.28
N PRO A 108 -24.76 3.62 2.85
CA PRO A 108 -25.39 2.42 3.43
C PRO A 108 -24.54 1.15 3.35
N ALA A 109 -23.75 0.97 2.28
CA ALA A 109 -22.91 -0.21 2.10
C ALA A 109 -21.81 -0.30 3.17
N ALA A 110 -21.15 0.83 3.47
CA ALA A 110 -20.14 0.90 4.52
C ALA A 110 -20.77 0.85 5.93
N LEU A 111 -21.87 1.59 6.14
CA LEU A 111 -22.57 1.63 7.43
C LEU A 111 -23.09 0.26 7.87
N ALA A 112 -23.56 -0.56 6.92
CA ALA A 112 -24.12 -1.88 7.21
C ALA A 112 -23.13 -2.80 7.95
N GLN A 113 -21.82 -2.71 7.66
CA GLN A 113 -20.80 -3.49 8.36
C GLN A 113 -20.61 -3.01 9.80
N VAL A 114 -20.61 -1.69 10.01
CA VAL A 114 -20.52 -1.08 11.33
C VAL A 114 -21.73 -1.45 12.18
N ASP A 115 -22.95 -1.32 11.63
CA ASP A 115 -24.19 -1.68 12.32
C ASP A 115 -24.23 -3.18 12.67
N ALA A 116 -23.76 -4.05 11.78
CA ALA A 116 -23.63 -5.48 12.06
C ALA A 116 -22.65 -5.76 13.20
N ALA A 117 -21.48 -5.09 13.23
CA ALA A 117 -20.51 -5.22 14.30
C ALA A 117 -21.06 -4.71 15.65
N LEU A 118 -21.75 -3.56 15.65
CA LEU A 118 -22.41 -3.00 16.83
C LEU A 118 -23.51 -3.94 17.36
N GLY A 119 -24.31 -4.54 16.46
CA GLY A 119 -25.32 -5.53 16.82
C GLY A 119 -24.72 -6.77 17.50
N LYS A 120 -23.60 -7.29 16.97
CA LYS A 120 -22.86 -8.42 17.57
C LYS A 120 -22.24 -8.09 18.93
N ALA A 121 -21.80 -6.84 19.13
CA ALA A 121 -21.23 -6.35 20.38
C ALA A 121 -22.26 -6.19 21.52
N GLY A 122 -23.56 -6.21 21.20
CA GLY A 122 -24.64 -6.15 22.19
C GLY A 122 -24.67 -7.36 23.16
N GLY A 123 -25.51 -7.25 24.19
CA GLY A 123 -25.77 -8.36 25.11
C GLY A 123 -24.56 -8.85 25.93
N GLY A 124 -23.63 -7.94 26.27
CA GLY A 124 -22.45 -8.25 27.08
C GLY A 124 -21.25 -8.81 26.30
N LYS A 125 -21.29 -8.79 24.96
CA LYS A 125 -20.20 -9.29 24.09
C LYS A 125 -19.18 -8.22 23.68
N ALA A 126 -19.35 -6.99 24.15
CA ALA A 126 -18.59 -5.83 23.71
C ALA A 126 -17.06 -6.02 23.81
N ALA A 127 -16.55 -6.64 24.89
CA ALA A 127 -15.12 -6.92 25.03
C ALA A 127 -14.58 -7.81 23.90
N PHE A 128 -15.36 -8.80 23.45
CA PHE A 128 -14.97 -9.80 22.48
C PHE A 128 -15.13 -9.35 21.03
N MET A 129 -15.90 -8.27 20.79
CA MET A 129 -16.26 -7.81 19.44
C MET A 129 -15.46 -6.59 18.97
N LEU A 130 -14.47 -6.13 19.75
CA LEU A 130 -13.61 -5.00 19.39
C LEU A 130 -12.90 -5.22 18.04
N GLY A 131 -12.45 -6.45 17.78
CA GLY A 131 -11.79 -6.78 16.53
C GLY A 131 -12.74 -6.74 15.32
N GLU A 132 -13.99 -7.16 15.50
CA GLU A 132 -15.00 -7.06 14.43
C GLU A 132 -15.36 -5.60 14.16
N PHE A 133 -15.47 -4.80 15.22
CA PHE A 133 -15.74 -3.37 15.10
C PHE A 133 -14.60 -2.62 14.41
N GLY A 134 -13.33 -2.89 14.77
CA GLY A 134 -12.18 -2.31 14.08
C GLY A 134 -12.15 -2.64 12.59
N ARG A 135 -12.38 -3.92 12.21
CA ARG A 135 -12.50 -4.31 10.80
C ARG A 135 -13.64 -3.62 10.06
N ALA A 136 -14.77 -3.39 10.71
CA ALA A 136 -15.89 -2.67 10.10
C ALA A 136 -15.61 -1.17 9.96
N LEU A 137 -14.84 -0.58 10.88
CA LEU A 137 -14.40 0.81 10.79
C LEU A 137 -13.44 1.04 9.62
N HIS A 138 -12.65 0.03 9.24
CA HIS A 138 -11.77 0.11 8.08
C HIS A 138 -12.56 0.46 6.80
N ALA A 139 -13.53 -0.38 6.42
CA ALA A 139 -14.40 -0.12 5.26
C ALA A 139 -15.21 1.18 5.40
N TRP A 140 -15.58 1.53 6.62
CA TRP A 140 -16.21 2.82 6.90
C TRP A 140 -15.31 3.97 6.49
N GLN A 141 -14.06 4.00 6.94
CA GLN A 141 -13.08 5.04 6.66
C GLN A 141 -12.72 5.12 5.17
N ASP A 142 -12.50 3.97 4.55
CA ASP A 142 -12.14 3.83 3.13
C ASP A 142 -13.22 4.34 2.18
N SER A 143 -14.47 4.37 2.62
CA SER A 143 -15.54 4.98 1.83
C SER A 143 -15.30 6.47 1.52
N TRP A 144 -14.48 7.17 2.30
CA TRP A 144 -14.04 8.54 2.00
C TRP A 144 -12.82 8.60 1.08
N ALA A 145 -11.82 7.73 1.29
CA ALA A 145 -10.63 7.66 0.45
C ALA A 145 -11.02 7.30 -1.00
N HIS A 146 -11.80 6.23 -1.17
CA HIS A 146 -12.16 5.69 -2.47
C HIS A 146 -13.52 6.16 -3.00
N ARG A 147 -14.02 7.31 -2.53
CA ARG A 147 -15.31 7.86 -2.96
C ARG A 147 -15.37 8.05 -4.48
N GLY A 148 -16.51 7.71 -5.08
CA GLY A 148 -16.71 7.81 -6.52
C GLY A 148 -16.69 6.45 -7.22
N THR A 149 -16.49 6.48 -8.53
CA THR A 149 -16.51 5.27 -9.36
C THR A 149 -15.11 4.65 -9.39
N PRO A 150 -14.93 3.39 -8.93
CA PRO A 150 -13.65 2.70 -9.01
C PRO A 150 -13.12 2.70 -10.45
N SER A 151 -11.81 2.86 -10.61
CA SER A 151 -11.18 2.82 -11.93
C SER A 151 -10.71 1.40 -12.29
N VAL A 152 -10.29 1.22 -13.54
CA VAL A 152 -9.68 -0.01 -14.05
C VAL A 152 -8.25 0.32 -14.45
N PRO A 153 -7.21 -0.27 -13.82
CA PRO A 153 -5.83 -0.10 -14.26
C PRO A 153 -5.62 -0.55 -15.70
N ASP A 154 -4.78 0.17 -16.45
CA ASP A 154 -4.40 -0.17 -17.82
C ASP A 154 -2.92 -0.58 -17.89
N TRP A 155 -2.69 -1.89 -17.93
CA TRP A 155 -1.38 -2.51 -18.16
C TRP A 155 -1.36 -3.27 -19.51
N SER A 156 -2.22 -2.87 -20.46
CA SER A 156 -2.35 -3.55 -21.75
C SER A 156 -1.07 -3.52 -22.59
N ARG A 157 -0.26 -2.45 -22.44
CA ARG A 157 1.07 -2.34 -23.07
C ARG A 157 2.03 -3.44 -22.63
N ASP A 158 1.85 -3.93 -21.41
CA ASP A 158 2.64 -5.02 -20.84
C ASP A 158 2.01 -6.39 -21.12
N GLY A 159 0.90 -6.45 -21.87
CA GLY A 159 0.18 -7.68 -22.16
C GLY A 159 -0.71 -8.16 -21.00
N ILE A 160 -1.02 -7.30 -20.04
CA ILE A 160 -1.86 -7.60 -18.89
C ILE A 160 -3.22 -6.92 -19.09
N ALA A 161 -4.28 -7.72 -19.21
CA ALA A 161 -5.64 -7.25 -19.40
C ALA A 161 -6.50 -7.55 -18.18
N CYS A 162 -6.96 -6.48 -17.51
CA CYS A 162 -7.83 -6.56 -16.35
C CYS A 162 -9.30 -6.76 -16.72
N ASP A 163 -10.01 -7.54 -15.93
CA ASP A 163 -11.45 -7.67 -16.00
C ASP A 163 -12.11 -6.44 -15.35
N ALA A 164 -12.75 -5.59 -16.16
CA ALA A 164 -13.42 -4.38 -15.67
C ALA A 164 -14.59 -4.66 -14.71
N GLY A 165 -15.16 -5.87 -14.75
CA GLY A 165 -16.19 -6.33 -13.83
C GLY A 165 -15.67 -6.61 -12.42
N LEU A 166 -14.35 -6.86 -12.29
CA LEU A 166 -13.68 -7.21 -11.03
C LEU A 166 -12.78 -6.09 -10.52
N ALA A 167 -12.10 -5.39 -11.42
CA ALA A 167 -11.07 -4.40 -11.09
C ALA A 167 -11.62 -3.27 -10.22
N MET A 168 -10.85 -2.94 -9.18
CA MET A 168 -11.04 -1.77 -8.34
C MET A 168 -9.68 -1.14 -8.11
N ALA A 169 -9.66 0.17 -8.30
CA ALA A 169 -8.53 1.03 -8.08
C ALA A 169 -9.08 2.43 -7.77
N ALA A 170 -8.21 3.30 -7.26
CA ALA A 170 -8.54 4.68 -6.94
C ALA A 170 -9.37 5.34 -8.08
N PRO A 171 -10.51 5.97 -7.76
CA PRO A 171 -11.30 6.71 -8.75
C PRO A 171 -10.44 7.75 -9.51
N ILE A 172 -10.72 7.96 -10.80
CA ILE A 172 -9.88 8.80 -11.68
C ILE A 172 -9.78 10.25 -11.19
N ASP A 173 -10.84 10.76 -10.54
CA ASP A 173 -10.88 12.10 -9.94
C ASP A 173 -10.13 12.20 -8.61
N GLN A 174 -9.61 11.08 -8.10
CA GLN A 174 -8.80 10.97 -6.89
C GLN A 174 -7.32 10.67 -7.20
N GLY A 175 -7.03 10.14 -8.38
CA GLY A 175 -5.67 9.80 -8.79
C GLY A 175 -5.61 9.01 -10.08
N ALA A 176 -4.39 8.62 -10.48
CA ALA A 176 -4.26 7.56 -11.47
C ALA A 176 -4.53 6.20 -10.77
N PRO A 177 -5.05 5.19 -11.49
CA PRO A 177 -5.46 3.91 -10.89
C PRO A 177 -4.37 3.22 -10.04
N SER A 178 -3.10 3.37 -10.42
CA SER A 178 -1.96 2.74 -9.74
C SER A 178 -1.28 3.66 -8.70
N THR A 179 -1.99 4.66 -8.14
CA THR A 179 -1.37 5.65 -7.25
C THR A 179 -2.09 5.76 -5.91
N HIS A 180 -1.32 5.96 -4.84
CA HIS A 180 -1.78 6.26 -3.47
C HIS A 180 -2.35 7.67 -3.28
N ALA A 181 -3.01 8.22 -4.30
CA ALA A 181 -3.43 9.62 -4.30
C ALA A 181 -4.79 9.85 -3.63
N ALA A 182 -5.67 8.84 -3.70
CA ALA A 182 -6.97 8.82 -3.01
C ALA A 182 -6.81 8.85 -1.48
N ASP A 183 -5.67 8.32 -1.06
CA ASP A 183 -5.40 7.98 0.31
C ASP A 183 -4.78 9.24 1.02
N LEU A 184 -4.49 10.31 0.28
CA LEU A 184 -3.77 11.48 0.77
C LEU A 184 -4.59 12.37 1.71
N THR A 185 -4.35 12.28 3.04
CA THR A 185 -5.10 13.07 4.03
C THR A 185 -5.08 14.58 3.76
N TRP A 186 -3.94 15.14 3.36
CA TRP A 186 -3.80 16.60 3.10
C TRP A 186 -4.38 17.03 1.75
N ARG A 187 -4.66 16.10 0.82
CA ARG A 187 -5.32 16.45 -0.45
C ARG A 187 -6.80 16.68 -0.30
N ARG A 188 -7.40 16.05 0.72
CA ARG A 188 -8.84 16.08 0.97
C ARG A 188 -9.14 16.37 2.45
N PRO A 189 -8.71 17.52 2.97
CA PRO A 189 -8.84 17.81 4.41
C PRO A 189 -10.28 17.78 4.91
N ALA A 190 -11.24 18.15 4.07
CA ALA A 190 -12.66 18.08 4.40
C ALA A 190 -13.17 16.63 4.55
N ASP A 191 -12.67 15.71 3.71
CA ASP A 191 -13.06 14.29 3.80
C ASP A 191 -12.45 13.64 5.03
N VAL A 192 -11.22 14.02 5.40
CA VAL A 192 -10.58 13.56 6.64
C VAL A 192 -11.34 14.06 7.88
N ASP A 193 -11.76 15.33 7.90
CA ASP A 193 -12.55 15.90 9.01
C ASP A 193 -13.89 15.16 9.18
N GLU A 194 -14.63 14.96 8.08
CA GLU A 194 -15.91 14.25 8.11
C GLU A 194 -15.77 12.76 8.40
N MET A 195 -14.75 12.09 7.84
CA MET A 195 -14.43 10.69 8.15
C MET A 195 -14.09 10.52 9.64
N ALA A 196 -13.22 11.37 10.18
CA ALA A 196 -12.82 11.30 11.59
C ALA A 196 -14.03 11.52 12.51
N LYS A 197 -14.89 12.48 12.16
CA LYS A 197 -16.15 12.76 12.87
C LYS A 197 -17.11 11.59 12.83
N ALA A 198 -17.28 10.98 11.66
CA ALA A 198 -18.14 9.83 11.47
C ALA A 198 -17.63 8.63 12.27
N THR A 199 -16.35 8.27 12.12
CA THR A 199 -15.68 7.23 12.90
C THR A 199 -15.83 7.46 14.41
N TYR A 200 -15.61 8.70 14.87
CA TYR A 200 -15.77 9.07 16.27
C TYR A 200 -17.19 8.84 16.81
N ARG A 201 -18.21 9.14 16.01
CA ARG A 201 -19.61 8.87 16.35
C ARG A 201 -19.89 7.39 16.51
N GLU A 202 -19.35 6.56 15.62
CA GLU A 202 -19.48 5.10 15.71
C GLU A 202 -18.79 4.53 16.96
N MET A 203 -17.62 5.07 17.30
CA MET A 203 -16.92 4.74 18.55
C MET A 203 -17.75 5.10 19.79
N ILE A 204 -18.46 6.23 19.78
CA ILE A 204 -19.40 6.59 20.85
C ILE A 204 -20.56 5.59 20.91
N ARG A 205 -21.12 5.18 19.77
CA ARG A 205 -22.22 4.20 19.68
C ARG A 205 -21.86 2.81 20.21
N TYR A 206 -20.56 2.45 20.21
CA TYR A 206 -20.12 1.14 20.68
C TYR A 206 -20.61 0.82 22.10
N PRO A 207 -21.11 -0.40 22.39
CA PRO A 207 -21.58 -0.73 23.74
C PRO A 207 -20.49 -0.58 24.81
N LYS A 208 -20.91 -0.28 26.05
CA LYS A 208 -19.97 -0.26 27.19
C LYS A 208 -19.37 -1.65 27.40
N ILE A 209 -18.08 -1.69 27.68
CA ILE A 209 -17.33 -2.91 27.99
C ILE A 209 -17.35 -3.08 29.50
N ASP A 210 -17.78 -4.25 29.98
CA ASP A 210 -17.84 -4.60 31.41
C ASP A 210 -18.58 -3.58 32.29
N GLY A 211 -19.56 -2.86 31.71
CA GLY A 211 -20.31 -1.81 32.41
C GLY A 211 -19.51 -0.53 32.70
N ALA A 212 -18.25 -0.45 32.28
CA ALA A 212 -17.39 0.70 32.51
C ALA A 212 -17.99 1.96 31.84
N ALA A 213 -18.08 3.05 32.61
CA ALA A 213 -18.46 4.34 32.07
C ALA A 213 -17.33 4.87 31.18
N ARG A 214 -17.67 5.31 29.97
CA ARG A 214 -16.75 5.99 29.06
C ARG A 214 -17.04 7.48 29.10
N GLN A 215 -16.01 8.30 29.24
CA GLN A 215 -16.12 9.74 29.13
C GLN A 215 -15.53 10.18 27.80
N ALA A 216 -16.42 10.49 26.86
CA ALA A 216 -16.06 10.97 25.54
C ALA A 216 -15.74 12.47 25.58
N THR A 217 -14.62 12.87 24.97
CA THR A 217 -14.26 14.27 24.72
C THR A 217 -15.26 14.90 23.73
N PRO A 218 -15.80 16.11 23.97
CA PRO A 218 -16.68 16.75 23.00
C PRO A 218 -16.03 16.87 21.61
N TRP A 219 -16.77 16.56 20.54
CA TRP A 219 -16.23 16.53 19.18
C TRP A 219 -15.48 17.82 18.80
N GLU A 220 -16.00 19.00 19.16
CA GLU A 220 -15.34 20.27 18.82
C GLU A 220 -13.92 20.39 19.42
N GLN A 221 -13.66 19.78 20.58
CA GLN A 221 -12.32 19.73 21.17
C GLN A 221 -11.43 18.71 20.45
N VAL A 222 -12.00 17.57 20.03
CA VAL A 222 -11.30 16.58 19.19
C VAL A 222 -10.89 17.22 17.87
N ARG A 223 -11.84 17.86 17.18
CA ARG A 223 -11.67 18.52 15.88
C ARG A 223 -10.54 19.55 15.86
N GLN A 224 -10.45 20.39 16.90
CA GLN A 224 -9.40 21.41 17.01
C GLN A 224 -7.98 20.83 16.94
N ARG A 225 -7.80 19.58 17.35
CA ARG A 225 -6.50 18.91 17.34
C ARG A 225 -6.21 18.22 16.01
N LEU A 226 -7.21 18.00 15.16
CA LEU A 226 -7.09 17.22 13.92
C LEU A 226 -6.31 17.95 12.82
N ALA A 227 -6.37 19.29 12.75
CA ALA A 227 -5.78 20.06 11.66
C ALA A 227 -4.30 19.71 11.38
N GLY A 228 -3.49 19.58 12.44
CA GLY A 228 -2.08 19.21 12.29
C GLY A 228 -1.84 17.80 11.74
N PHE A 229 -2.76 16.86 11.98
CA PHE A 229 -2.71 15.52 11.37
C PHE A 229 -3.04 15.62 9.89
N THR A 230 -4.11 16.36 9.55
CA THR A 230 -4.60 16.50 8.20
C THR A 230 -3.57 17.17 7.29
N ASP A 231 -2.89 18.22 7.78
CA ASP A 231 -1.93 19.01 7.01
C ASP A 231 -0.54 18.36 6.89
N ALA A 232 -0.25 17.34 7.70
CA ALA A 232 1.07 16.71 7.74
C ALA A 232 1.37 15.96 6.43
N ARG A 233 2.52 16.30 5.83
CA ARG A 233 2.96 15.78 4.51
C ARG A 233 4.17 14.85 4.56
N THR A 234 4.63 14.49 5.75
CA THR A 234 5.77 13.58 5.93
C THR A 234 5.53 12.65 7.12
N LYS A 235 6.16 11.48 7.14
CA LYS A 235 6.14 10.56 8.29
C LYS A 235 6.59 11.27 9.56
N ARG A 236 7.62 12.11 9.46
CA ARG A 236 8.09 12.94 10.57
C ARG A 236 7.00 13.88 11.09
N ALA A 237 6.33 14.64 10.23
CA ALA A 237 5.29 15.58 10.65
C ALA A 237 4.10 14.85 11.29
N LYS A 238 3.66 13.71 10.74
CA LYS A 238 2.63 12.86 11.35
C LYS A 238 3.07 12.35 12.71
N SER A 239 4.32 11.90 12.83
CA SER A 239 4.89 11.44 14.09
C SER A 239 4.93 12.54 15.15
N ASP A 240 5.39 13.74 14.80
CA ASP A 240 5.41 14.87 15.72
C ASP A 240 3.99 15.20 16.22
N TRP A 241 2.99 15.13 15.32
CA TRP A 241 1.58 15.27 15.71
C TRP A 241 1.14 14.16 16.67
N PHE A 242 1.39 12.89 16.36
CA PHE A 242 1.00 11.77 17.22
C PHE A 242 1.62 11.86 18.62
N VAL A 243 2.91 12.18 18.70
CA VAL A 243 3.62 12.36 19.97
C VAL A 243 3.02 13.52 20.78
N ALA A 244 2.78 14.67 20.13
CA ALA A 244 2.12 15.81 20.77
C ALA A 244 0.69 15.48 21.23
N ASN A 245 0.07 14.45 20.66
CA ASN A 245 -1.27 13.99 20.97
C ASN A 245 -1.31 12.71 21.84
N GLY A 246 -0.19 12.34 22.46
CA GLY A 246 -0.13 11.28 23.47
C GLY A 246 0.05 9.86 22.92
N LEU A 247 0.49 9.74 21.65
CA LEU A 247 0.90 8.48 21.03
C LEU A 247 2.43 8.49 20.86
N ALA A 248 3.12 7.88 21.81
CA ALA A 248 4.58 7.86 21.86
C ALA A 248 5.21 6.92 20.81
N ASP A 249 4.59 5.77 20.56
CA ASP A 249 5.02 4.87 19.49
C ASP A 249 4.40 5.30 18.17
N THR A 250 5.23 5.69 17.22
CA THR A 250 4.85 6.10 15.86
C THR A 250 5.49 5.21 14.80
N SER A 251 6.02 4.05 15.19
CA SER A 251 6.69 3.12 14.27
C SER A 251 5.77 2.60 13.16
N PHE A 252 4.46 2.59 13.37
CA PHE A 252 3.45 2.26 12.34
C PHE A 252 3.55 3.13 11.08
N LEU A 253 4.16 4.31 11.15
CA LEU A 253 4.40 5.19 10.01
C LEU A 253 5.57 4.74 9.12
N ASP A 254 6.39 3.75 9.51
CA ASP A 254 7.60 3.39 8.74
C ASP A 254 7.28 2.90 7.33
N GLY A 255 6.19 2.16 7.18
CA GLY A 255 5.79 1.52 5.92
C GLY A 255 4.75 2.27 5.09
N ILE A 256 4.28 3.44 5.52
CA ILE A 256 3.27 4.20 4.76
C ILE A 256 3.90 4.96 3.59
N SER A 257 3.08 5.37 2.63
CA SER A 257 3.48 6.03 1.38
C SER A 257 3.81 7.52 1.53
N LEU A 258 3.86 8.07 2.76
CA LEU A 258 4.42 9.40 3.01
C LEU A 258 5.95 9.41 2.83
N PRO A 259 6.53 10.49 2.29
CA PRO A 259 7.97 10.68 2.41
C PRO A 259 8.36 10.82 3.88
N ASP A 260 9.55 10.36 4.23
CA ASP A 260 10.07 10.40 5.60
C ASP A 260 10.03 11.78 6.26
N GLY A 261 10.51 12.80 5.54
CA GLY A 261 10.76 14.14 6.08
C GLY A 261 12.05 14.25 6.92
N PRO A 262 12.49 15.49 7.22
CA PRO A 262 13.77 15.72 7.90
C PRO A 262 13.85 15.07 9.28
N GLY A 263 14.88 14.26 9.53
CA GLY A 263 15.12 13.66 10.85
C GLY A 263 14.15 12.54 11.23
N TRP A 264 13.40 11.97 10.28
CA TRP A 264 12.77 10.66 10.47
C TRP A 264 13.84 9.60 10.72
N LYS A 265 13.51 8.64 11.57
CA LYS A 265 14.31 7.44 11.79
C LYS A 265 13.41 6.25 11.58
N ALA A 266 13.77 5.41 10.62
CA ALA A 266 13.03 4.19 10.33
C ALA A 266 13.00 3.30 11.58
N VAL A 267 11.80 2.81 11.90
CA VAL A 267 11.58 1.85 12.99
C VAL A 267 10.61 0.81 12.49
N ARG A 268 11.05 -0.45 12.43
CA ARG A 268 10.16 -1.54 12.01
C ARG A 268 9.03 -1.72 13.03
N TRP A 269 7.81 -1.42 12.60
CA TRP A 269 6.61 -1.64 13.41
C TRP A 269 6.37 -3.14 13.62
N ARG A 270 6.09 -3.52 14.87
CA ARG A 270 5.79 -4.91 15.26
C ARG A 270 4.29 -5.20 15.40
N GLY A 271 3.42 -4.28 15.00
CA GLY A 271 1.97 -4.47 15.12
C GLY A 271 1.33 -5.32 14.01
N ARG A 272 2.09 -5.67 12.97
CA ARG A 272 1.71 -6.74 12.03
C ARG A 272 1.71 -8.08 12.76
N ARG A 273 0.73 -8.94 12.48
CA ARG A 273 0.75 -10.34 12.98
C ARG A 273 2.05 -11.01 12.50
N ASP A 274 2.49 -12.06 13.18
CA ASP A 274 3.58 -12.92 12.69
C ASP A 274 3.18 -13.49 11.32
N LEU A 275 3.54 -12.78 10.25
CA LEU A 275 3.29 -13.19 8.88
C LEU A 275 4.08 -14.48 8.64
N PRO A 276 3.46 -15.49 8.02
CA PRO A 276 4.14 -16.77 7.79
C PRO A 276 5.38 -16.53 6.93
N THR A 277 6.49 -17.16 7.30
CA THR A 277 7.70 -17.13 6.49
C THR A 277 7.42 -17.81 5.14
N PRO A 278 7.71 -17.15 4.02
CA PRO A 278 7.52 -17.75 2.71
C PRO A 278 8.34 -19.03 2.53
N LEU A 279 7.76 -20.03 1.87
CA LEU A 279 8.49 -21.21 1.44
C LEU A 279 9.46 -20.86 0.32
N ALA A 280 10.55 -21.63 0.20
CA ALA A 280 11.47 -21.48 -0.93
C ALA A 280 10.70 -21.73 -2.25
N PRO A 281 10.77 -20.82 -3.23
CA PRO A 281 10.01 -20.89 -4.48
C PRO A 281 10.67 -21.89 -5.44
N THR A 282 10.73 -23.17 -5.06
CA THR A 282 11.41 -24.22 -5.83
C THR A 282 10.56 -24.75 -6.99
N ALA A 283 9.24 -24.61 -6.89
CA ALA A 283 8.24 -24.93 -7.90
C ALA A 283 6.96 -24.12 -7.66
N GLN A 284 6.27 -23.76 -8.74
CA GLN A 284 4.91 -23.19 -8.71
C GLN A 284 4.03 -23.98 -9.67
N ALA A 285 2.78 -24.23 -9.30
CA ALA A 285 1.88 -25.07 -10.09
C ALA A 285 1.63 -24.45 -11.47
N GLY A 286 1.89 -25.22 -12.54
CA GLY A 286 1.68 -24.76 -13.92
C GLY A 286 2.76 -23.80 -14.46
N VAL A 287 3.87 -23.60 -13.74
CA VAL A 287 4.97 -22.73 -14.16
C VAL A 287 6.22 -23.55 -14.45
N ASP A 288 6.88 -23.27 -15.57
CA ASP A 288 8.15 -23.91 -15.93
C ASP A 288 9.23 -23.67 -14.87
N LYS A 289 9.93 -24.74 -14.48
CA LYS A 289 10.99 -24.66 -13.47
C LYS A 289 12.11 -23.69 -13.85
N ASP A 290 12.50 -23.63 -15.12
CA ASP A 290 13.51 -22.68 -15.63
C ASP A 290 13.13 -21.22 -15.35
N LEU A 291 11.84 -20.89 -15.50
CA LEU A 291 11.32 -19.55 -15.24
C LEU A 291 11.28 -19.24 -13.74
N VAL A 292 10.85 -20.19 -12.91
CA VAL A 292 10.88 -20.05 -11.45
C VAL A 292 12.32 -19.87 -10.94
N ASP A 293 13.26 -20.67 -11.45
CA ASP A 293 14.68 -20.58 -11.10
C ASP A 293 15.29 -19.24 -11.56
N PHE A 294 14.86 -18.72 -12.72
CA PHE A 294 15.25 -17.39 -13.21
C PHE A 294 14.80 -16.28 -12.26
N TYR A 295 13.51 -16.21 -11.92
CA TYR A 295 12.99 -15.19 -10.99
C TYR A 295 13.59 -15.32 -9.60
N THR A 296 13.80 -16.55 -9.11
CA THR A 296 14.44 -16.79 -7.80
C THR A 296 15.82 -16.15 -7.75
N ARG A 297 16.66 -16.36 -8.77
CA ARG A 297 17.99 -15.74 -8.86
C ARG A 297 17.87 -14.22 -8.98
N PHE A 298 17.02 -13.74 -9.89
CA PHE A 298 16.83 -12.31 -10.10
C PHE A 298 16.41 -11.59 -8.82
N PHE A 299 15.34 -12.03 -8.14
CA PHE A 299 14.86 -11.39 -6.92
C PHE A 299 15.88 -11.49 -5.79
N SER A 300 16.54 -12.64 -5.63
CA SER A 300 17.58 -12.81 -4.61
C SER A 300 18.72 -11.83 -4.82
N ASP A 301 19.27 -11.73 -6.03
CA ASP A 301 20.32 -10.75 -6.34
C ASP A 301 19.77 -9.32 -6.21
N TRP A 302 18.58 -9.04 -6.73
CA TRP A 302 18.02 -7.70 -6.71
C TRP A 302 17.83 -7.15 -5.29
N VAL A 303 17.38 -7.95 -4.31
CA VAL A 303 17.11 -7.44 -2.94
C VAL A 303 18.27 -7.61 -1.95
N THR A 304 19.18 -8.57 -2.18
CA THR A 304 20.31 -8.84 -1.25
C THR A 304 21.60 -8.12 -1.61
N THR A 305 21.66 -7.48 -2.79
CA THR A 305 22.84 -6.69 -3.17
C THR A 305 22.61 -5.21 -2.94
N SER A 306 23.67 -4.39 -2.95
CA SER A 306 23.49 -2.94 -3.03
C SER A 306 22.74 -2.59 -4.33
N PRO A 307 21.86 -1.58 -4.36
CA PRO A 307 21.22 -1.13 -5.60
C PRO A 307 22.23 -0.60 -6.64
N LEU A 308 23.45 -0.27 -6.21
CA LEU A 308 24.58 0.08 -7.08
C LEU A 308 25.41 -1.15 -7.52
N ASP A 309 25.07 -2.34 -7.05
CA ASP A 309 25.71 -3.60 -7.44
C ASP A 309 25.20 -4.03 -8.82
N ARG A 310 26.12 -4.51 -9.66
CA ARG A 310 25.83 -4.89 -11.04
C ARG A 310 25.36 -6.34 -11.18
N ARG A 311 25.33 -7.15 -10.11
CA ARG A 311 25.03 -8.59 -10.18
C ARG A 311 23.67 -8.95 -10.79
N TRP A 312 22.64 -8.13 -10.57
CA TRP A 312 21.30 -8.34 -11.13
C TRP A 312 21.13 -7.72 -12.53
N LEU A 313 22.02 -6.79 -12.95
CA LEU A 313 21.93 -6.12 -14.25
C LEU A 313 22.00 -7.08 -15.46
N PRO A 314 22.80 -8.15 -15.47
CA PRO A 314 22.78 -9.14 -16.54
C PRO A 314 21.43 -9.82 -16.74
N ALA A 315 20.54 -9.85 -15.74
CA ALA A 315 19.19 -10.41 -15.89
C ALA A 315 18.25 -9.47 -16.66
N LEU A 316 18.61 -8.20 -16.82
CA LEU A 316 17.82 -7.23 -17.58
C LEU A 316 18.07 -7.36 -19.08
N SER A 317 17.05 -7.07 -19.87
CA SER A 317 17.19 -6.96 -21.31
C SER A 317 18.05 -5.74 -21.66
N ALA A 318 18.98 -5.89 -22.59
CA ALA A 318 19.77 -4.79 -23.10
C ALA A 318 18.93 -3.94 -24.08
N GLY A 319 19.03 -2.62 -23.97
CA GLY A 319 18.60 -1.68 -25.00
C GLY A 319 19.56 -1.64 -26.19
N HIS A 320 19.28 -0.76 -27.16
CA HIS A 320 20.18 -0.53 -28.30
C HIS A 320 21.57 -0.10 -27.79
N GLY A 321 22.58 -0.98 -27.93
CA GLY A 321 23.95 -0.71 -27.47
C GLY A 321 24.50 -1.62 -26.37
N HIS A 322 23.85 -2.77 -26.07
CA HIS A 322 24.33 -3.79 -25.11
C HIS A 322 24.33 -3.39 -23.63
N GLN A 323 23.71 -2.25 -23.26
CA GLN A 323 23.49 -1.85 -21.86
C GLN A 323 22.00 -2.04 -21.50
N PRO A 324 21.67 -2.41 -20.23
CA PRO A 324 20.29 -2.42 -19.76
C PRO A 324 19.59 -1.07 -19.95
N ASP A 325 18.28 -1.08 -20.13
CA ASP A 325 17.48 0.14 -20.18
C ASP A 325 17.59 0.92 -18.86
N ASP A 326 18.13 2.15 -18.93
CA ASP A 326 18.32 3.03 -17.77
C ASP A 326 16.99 3.32 -17.06
N ALA A 327 15.87 3.37 -17.77
CA ALA A 327 14.55 3.59 -17.16
C ALA A 327 14.14 2.41 -16.26
N LEU A 328 14.29 1.19 -16.77
CA LEU A 328 14.04 -0.05 -16.02
C LEU A 328 14.97 -0.17 -14.80
N VAL A 329 16.26 0.14 -14.97
CA VAL A 329 17.22 0.14 -13.86
C VAL A 329 16.80 1.14 -12.79
N ASN A 330 16.47 2.37 -13.17
CA ASN A 330 16.07 3.41 -12.22
C ASN A 330 14.77 3.05 -11.48
N ALA A 331 13.80 2.45 -12.16
CA ALA A 331 12.56 2.01 -11.53
C ALA A 331 12.81 0.89 -10.51
N LEU A 332 13.57 -0.15 -10.89
CA LEU A 332 13.93 -1.26 -9.99
C LEU A 332 14.79 -0.80 -8.81
N VAL A 333 15.62 0.22 -8.98
CA VAL A 333 16.32 0.85 -7.85
C VAL A 333 15.33 1.64 -6.98
N GLY A 334 14.40 2.37 -7.59
CA GLY A 334 13.39 3.16 -6.92
C GLY A 334 12.48 2.35 -5.99
N TRP A 335 12.01 1.20 -6.46
CA TRP A 335 11.23 0.24 -5.67
C TRP A 335 11.98 -0.30 -4.44
N ARG A 336 13.31 -0.22 -4.41
CA ARG A 336 14.13 -0.62 -3.26
C ARG A 336 14.42 0.50 -2.26
N LEU A 337 14.02 1.74 -2.55
CA LEU A 337 14.21 2.84 -1.62
C LEU A 337 13.36 2.59 -0.38
N ARG A 338 14.00 2.64 0.79
CA ARG A 338 13.29 2.54 2.07
C ARG A 338 12.33 3.72 2.27
N ASP A 339 12.74 4.92 1.84
CA ASP A 339 11.82 6.07 1.73
C ASP A 339 10.99 5.95 0.45
N HIS A 340 10.10 4.96 0.43
CA HIS A 340 9.30 4.64 -0.76
C HIS A 340 8.35 5.77 -1.15
N GLY A 341 7.80 6.50 -0.16
CA GLY A 341 6.98 7.68 -0.40
C GLY A 341 7.71 8.78 -1.18
N ALA A 342 9.03 8.94 -1.00
CA ALA A 342 9.81 9.88 -1.81
C ALA A 342 10.02 9.40 -3.26
N TYR A 343 10.08 8.09 -3.50
CA TYR A 343 10.16 7.53 -4.86
C TYR A 343 8.86 7.76 -5.61
N LEU A 344 7.75 7.30 -5.02
CA LEU A 344 6.44 7.39 -5.63
C LEU A 344 6.05 8.87 -5.90
N ALA A 345 6.50 9.80 -5.04
CA ALA A 345 6.22 11.23 -5.19
C ALA A 345 6.87 11.85 -6.44
N VAL A 346 7.92 11.21 -6.96
CA VAL A 346 8.58 11.57 -8.21
C VAL A 346 7.94 10.83 -9.39
N GLU A 347 7.59 9.55 -9.22
CA GLU A 347 6.97 8.71 -10.27
C GLU A 347 5.57 9.21 -10.67
N GLY A 348 4.75 9.67 -9.73
CA GLY A 348 3.41 10.21 -9.99
C GLY A 348 3.37 11.55 -10.73
N SER A 349 4.52 12.13 -11.07
CA SER A 349 4.62 13.37 -11.85
C SER A 349 4.52 13.06 -13.35
N THR A 350 3.35 13.24 -13.94
CA THR A 350 2.95 12.88 -15.33
C THR A 350 3.80 13.44 -16.49
N HIS A 351 4.96 14.09 -16.26
CA HIS A 351 5.82 14.63 -17.33
C HIS A 351 7.33 14.62 -17.02
N SER A 352 7.85 13.69 -16.22
CA SER A 352 9.30 13.63 -16.02
C SER A 352 9.96 12.68 -17.02
N ASN A 353 10.59 13.24 -18.06
CA ASN A 353 11.78 12.63 -18.66
C ASN A 353 12.80 12.48 -17.53
N VAL A 354 12.84 11.33 -16.85
CA VAL A 354 13.69 11.10 -15.68
C VAL A 354 15.15 10.95 -16.13
N ARG A 355 15.78 12.09 -16.42
CA ARG A 355 17.22 12.26 -16.25
C ARG A 355 17.49 12.29 -14.75
N SER A 356 17.79 11.13 -14.19
CA SER A 356 18.54 10.91 -12.94
C SER A 356 18.32 11.95 -11.83
N SER A 357 17.38 11.69 -10.92
CA SER A 357 17.36 12.39 -9.63
C SER A 357 18.45 11.80 -8.70
N PRO A 358 19.25 12.62 -8.00
CA PRO A 358 20.39 12.18 -7.18
C PRO A 358 20.13 11.35 -5.90
N PRO A 359 18.91 11.22 -5.29
CA PRO A 359 18.78 10.41 -4.08
C PRO A 359 18.88 8.89 -4.31
N ALA A 360 18.68 8.42 -5.55
CA ALA A 360 18.82 7.01 -5.93
C ALA A 360 20.25 6.43 -5.80
N ARG A 361 21.25 7.27 -5.49
CA ARG A 361 22.66 6.85 -5.33
C ARG A 361 23.19 6.91 -3.90
N ASN A 362 22.39 7.36 -2.93
CA ASN A 362 22.81 7.32 -1.53
C ASN A 362 22.55 5.94 -0.94
N ARG A 363 23.62 5.16 -0.68
CA ARG A 363 23.52 3.82 -0.10
C ARG A 363 22.78 3.77 1.24
N ALA A 364 22.78 4.87 2.02
CA ALA A 364 22.07 4.95 3.30
C ALA A 364 20.53 5.00 3.15
N SER A 365 20.02 5.15 1.93
CA SER A 365 18.58 5.16 1.64
C SER A 365 18.00 3.77 1.36
N PHE A 366 18.81 2.72 1.44
CA PHE A 366 18.43 1.35 1.07
C PHE A 366 18.72 0.39 2.21
N GLU A 367 17.77 -0.52 2.45
CA GLU A 367 18.01 -1.70 3.26
C GLU A 367 18.64 -2.80 2.37
N VAL A 368 19.68 -3.45 2.89
CA VAL A 368 20.28 -4.63 2.24
C VAL A 368 19.90 -5.85 3.06
N PHE A 369 19.00 -6.65 2.52
CA PHE A 369 18.46 -7.82 3.21
C PHE A 369 19.42 -9.01 3.12
N ARG A 370 19.36 -9.90 4.12
CA ARG A 370 20.21 -11.10 4.17
C ARG A 370 19.71 -12.19 3.22
N SER A 371 18.41 -12.23 2.97
CA SER A 371 17.76 -13.18 2.09
C SER A 371 16.56 -12.55 1.39
N LEU A 372 16.05 -13.21 0.36
CA LEU A 372 14.80 -12.83 -0.30
C LEU A 372 13.62 -12.76 0.69
N ASN A 373 13.51 -13.76 1.57
CA ASN A 373 12.41 -13.84 2.53
C ASN A 373 12.44 -12.71 3.59
N ASP A 374 13.61 -12.12 3.85
CA ASP A 374 13.71 -10.96 4.76
C ASP A 374 13.25 -9.66 4.08
N ALA A 375 13.18 -9.63 2.75
CA ALA A 375 12.91 -8.45 1.94
C ALA A 375 11.46 -8.32 1.48
N VAL A 376 10.65 -9.37 1.63
CA VAL A 376 9.33 -9.48 1.01
C VAL A 376 8.25 -9.81 2.01
N LEU A 377 7.02 -9.43 1.66
CA LEU A 377 5.81 -9.90 2.32
C LEU A 377 5.32 -11.18 1.64
N PRO A 378 4.70 -12.11 2.40
CA PRO A 378 4.21 -13.35 1.85
C PRO A 378 3.06 -13.13 0.87
N LEU A 379 3.03 -13.95 -0.19
CA LEU A 379 1.98 -13.99 -1.20
C LEU A 379 1.33 -15.37 -1.27
N ILE A 380 0.04 -15.38 -1.62
CA ILE A 380 -0.74 -16.58 -1.90
C ILE A 380 -1.33 -16.44 -3.31
N ALA A 381 -1.26 -17.50 -4.10
CA ALA A 381 -1.94 -17.51 -5.38
C ALA A 381 -3.47 -17.55 -5.17
N GLU A 382 -4.14 -16.44 -5.43
CA GLU A 382 -5.58 -16.30 -5.48
C GLU A 382 -6.18 -17.26 -6.51
N GLY A 383 -7.16 -18.06 -6.09
CA GLY A 383 -7.79 -19.10 -6.91
C GLY A 383 -8.41 -20.21 -6.07
N ASP A 384 -9.13 -21.13 -6.74
CA ASP A 384 -9.85 -22.22 -6.09
C ASP A 384 -8.94 -23.31 -5.48
N LYS A 385 -7.64 -23.27 -5.79
CA LYS A 385 -6.67 -24.28 -5.36
C LYS A 385 -5.86 -23.77 -4.18
N PRO A 386 -5.58 -24.61 -3.17
CA PRO A 386 -4.63 -24.26 -2.12
C PRO A 386 -3.30 -23.85 -2.74
N SER A 387 -2.79 -22.70 -2.29
CA SER A 387 -1.51 -22.18 -2.73
C SER A 387 -0.54 -22.10 -1.55
N PRO A 388 0.72 -22.54 -1.69
CA PRO A 388 1.73 -22.31 -0.67
C PRO A 388 1.98 -20.81 -0.49
N VAL A 389 2.43 -20.44 0.70
CA VAL A 389 2.92 -19.08 0.97
C VAL A 389 4.28 -18.91 0.29
N LEU A 390 4.39 -17.96 -0.63
CA LEU A 390 5.56 -17.76 -1.49
C LEU A 390 6.09 -16.32 -1.44
N PRO A 391 7.39 -16.10 -1.73
CA PRO A 391 7.97 -14.76 -1.77
C PRO A 391 7.63 -14.00 -3.06
N PHE A 392 7.24 -14.72 -4.12
CA PHE A 392 6.75 -14.16 -5.37
C PHE A 392 5.86 -15.18 -6.09
N LEU A 393 4.98 -14.72 -6.98
CA LEU A 393 4.07 -15.54 -7.78
C LEU A 393 4.30 -15.30 -9.28
N VAL A 394 4.38 -16.35 -10.09
CA VAL A 394 4.66 -16.24 -11.53
C VAL A 394 3.41 -16.55 -12.35
N PHE A 395 3.10 -15.67 -13.30
CA PHE A 395 1.98 -15.82 -14.22
C PHE A 395 2.46 -15.76 -15.67
N PRO A 396 1.97 -16.64 -16.56
CA PRO A 396 2.24 -16.52 -17.98
C PRO A 396 1.54 -15.28 -18.56
N LEU A 397 2.20 -14.65 -19.53
CA LEU A 397 1.63 -13.55 -20.31
C LEU A 397 1.44 -13.98 -21.77
N PRO A 398 0.59 -13.28 -22.55
CA PRO A 398 0.58 -13.42 -24.00
C PRO A 398 1.99 -13.25 -24.58
N HIS A 399 2.29 -14.02 -25.64
CA HIS A 399 3.57 -13.92 -26.34
C HIS A 399 3.81 -12.48 -26.83
N SER A 400 5.09 -12.08 -26.96
CA SER A 400 5.44 -10.80 -27.59
C SER A 400 4.99 -10.75 -29.04
N SER A 401 5.04 -9.56 -29.66
CA SER A 401 4.83 -9.40 -31.10
C SER A 401 5.75 -10.28 -31.95
N ASP A 402 6.93 -10.59 -31.43
CA ASP A 402 7.94 -11.43 -32.08
C ASP A 402 7.72 -12.93 -31.79
N GLY A 403 6.65 -13.28 -31.10
CA GLY A 403 6.29 -14.65 -30.75
C GLY A 403 7.08 -15.24 -29.58
N ASN A 404 7.83 -14.43 -28.82
CA ASN A 404 8.61 -14.93 -27.69
C ASN A 404 7.70 -15.17 -26.47
N PRO A 405 7.93 -16.25 -25.69
CA PRO A 405 7.25 -16.46 -24.42
C PRO A 405 7.49 -15.32 -23.43
N ARG A 406 6.44 -14.93 -22.70
CA ARG A 406 6.48 -13.86 -21.69
C ARG A 406 5.85 -14.32 -20.38
N ALA A 407 6.28 -13.69 -19.29
CA ALA A 407 5.75 -13.91 -17.96
C ALA A 407 5.85 -12.64 -17.12
N VAL A 408 5.10 -12.61 -16.02
CA VAL A 408 5.24 -11.61 -14.96
C VAL A 408 5.39 -12.34 -13.63
N ALA A 409 6.26 -11.83 -12.75
CA ALA A 409 6.33 -12.26 -11.37
C ALA A 409 5.89 -11.15 -10.42
N LEU A 410 4.89 -11.43 -9.58
CA LEU A 410 4.40 -10.54 -8.54
C LEU A 410 5.25 -10.68 -7.28
N VAL A 411 5.64 -9.55 -6.68
CA VAL A 411 6.33 -9.48 -5.40
C VAL A 411 5.75 -8.31 -4.58
N LYS A 412 5.64 -8.50 -3.26
CA LYS A 412 5.35 -7.42 -2.30
C LYS A 412 6.59 -7.16 -1.46
N LEU A 413 7.12 -5.94 -1.49
CA LEU A 413 8.35 -5.61 -0.76
C LEU A 413 8.02 -5.20 0.67
N LEU A 414 8.90 -5.53 1.62
CA LEU A 414 8.71 -5.16 3.02
C LEU A 414 8.64 -3.64 3.24
N ASP A 415 9.41 -2.90 2.43
CA ASP A 415 9.50 -1.43 2.45
C ASP A 415 8.41 -0.72 1.63
N ALA A 416 7.66 -1.44 0.81
CA ALA A 416 6.51 -0.95 0.05
C ALA A 416 5.30 -1.88 0.27
N PRO A 417 4.76 -1.91 1.51
CA PRO A 417 3.81 -2.92 1.95
C PRO A 417 2.40 -2.75 1.39
N TYR A 418 2.09 -1.59 0.81
CA TYR A 418 0.80 -1.27 0.18
C TYR A 418 0.84 -1.42 -1.35
N ASP A 419 1.94 -1.96 -1.87
CA ASP A 419 2.19 -2.08 -3.31
C ASP A 419 2.52 -3.52 -3.70
N THR A 420 1.94 -3.95 -4.82
CA THR A 420 2.39 -5.13 -5.55
C THR A 420 3.17 -4.72 -6.79
N VAL A 421 4.39 -5.24 -6.93
CA VAL A 421 5.25 -5.03 -8.11
C VAL A 421 5.21 -6.26 -8.99
N GLY A 422 4.85 -6.10 -10.26
CA GLY A 422 4.96 -7.12 -11.30
C GLY A 422 6.23 -6.94 -12.12
N VAL A 423 7.16 -7.88 -12.08
CA VAL A 423 8.38 -7.85 -12.91
C VAL A 423 8.17 -8.67 -14.18
N VAL A 424 8.18 -8.00 -15.33
CA VAL A 424 7.87 -8.60 -16.63
C VAL A 424 9.14 -9.15 -17.27
N ALA A 425 9.09 -10.39 -17.75
CA ALA A 425 10.20 -11.05 -18.42
C ALA A 425 9.79 -11.67 -19.76
N GLU A 426 10.76 -11.79 -20.67
CA GLU A 426 10.62 -12.38 -22.00
C GLU A 426 11.77 -13.38 -22.24
N LYS A 427 11.47 -14.52 -22.88
CA LYS A 427 12.47 -15.49 -23.33
C LYS A 427 12.78 -15.29 -24.81
N ARG A 428 13.89 -14.61 -25.11
CA ARG A 428 14.29 -14.32 -26.49
C ARG A 428 15.04 -15.50 -27.12
N ASN A 429 14.84 -15.75 -28.41
CA ASN A 429 15.54 -16.82 -29.13
C ASN A 429 17.08 -16.69 -29.01
N GLY A 430 17.74 -17.78 -28.60
CA GLY A 430 19.20 -17.82 -28.38
C GLY A 430 19.69 -17.13 -27.09
N ALA A 431 18.80 -16.53 -26.32
CA ALA A 431 19.08 -15.98 -24.99
C ALA A 431 18.18 -16.65 -23.93
N GLY A 432 18.63 -16.63 -22.67
CA GLY A 432 17.76 -17.01 -21.55
C GLY A 432 16.66 -15.96 -21.31
N TRP A 433 15.85 -16.17 -20.27
CA TRP A 433 14.91 -15.18 -19.77
C TRP A 433 15.61 -13.86 -19.43
N LYS A 434 14.95 -12.73 -19.76
CA LYS A 434 15.39 -11.38 -19.41
C LYS A 434 14.22 -10.56 -18.89
N VAL A 435 14.47 -9.74 -17.87
CA VAL A 435 13.51 -8.73 -17.41
C VAL A 435 13.43 -7.62 -18.45
N THR A 436 12.22 -7.32 -18.91
CA THR A 436 11.95 -6.33 -19.97
C THR A 436 11.14 -5.15 -19.46
N GLY A 437 10.53 -5.23 -18.28
CA GLY A 437 9.66 -4.18 -17.77
C GLY A 437 9.21 -4.43 -16.33
N TRP A 438 8.41 -3.49 -15.82
CA TRP A 438 7.73 -3.60 -14.55
C TRP A 438 6.33 -2.99 -14.66
N VAL A 439 5.42 -3.47 -13.82
CA VAL A 439 4.13 -2.86 -13.52
C VAL A 439 3.98 -2.77 -12.01
N SER A 440 3.10 -1.90 -11.53
CA SER A 440 2.77 -1.81 -10.11
C SER A 440 1.29 -1.52 -9.90
N SER A 441 0.79 -1.99 -8.76
CA SER A 441 -0.54 -1.70 -8.25
C SER A 441 -0.42 -1.21 -6.81
N ALA A 442 -1.11 -0.11 -6.49
CA ALA A 442 -1.55 0.13 -5.12
C ALA A 442 -2.61 -0.93 -4.82
N ASP A 443 -2.49 -1.62 -3.69
CA ASP A 443 -3.36 -2.78 -3.42
C ASP A 443 -4.72 -2.40 -2.86
N TYR A 444 -4.82 -1.23 -2.21
CA TYR A 444 -6.04 -0.71 -1.60
C TYR A 444 -6.14 0.77 -1.91
#